data_AF-A0A8I2G7C7-F1
#
_entry.id   AF-A0A8I2G7C7-F1
#
_cell.length_a   1.000
_cell.length_b   1.000
_cell.length_c   1.000
_cell.angle_alpha   90.00
_cell.angle_beta   90.00
_cell.angle_gamma   90.00
#
_symmetry.space_group_name_H-M   'P 1'
#
loop_
_entity.id
_entity.type
_entity.pdbx_description
1 polymer ?
#
loop_
_entity_poly.entity_id
_entity_poly.type
_entity_poly.pdbx_seq_one_letter_code
_entity_poly.pdbx_strand_id
1 'polypeptide(L)'
;MDYLEIIELRSSNKDYEILSQKLTSFIDDLNKEYENYSIRLYRHLTVETDWSFHVHYHSRNHTASPSPVGLRIASALKEFGLVHHSVWSEEKRRKKS
;
A
#
# COMPACT_ATOMS: atom_id res chain seq x y z
N MET A 1 5.53 -17.61 0.28
CA MET A 1 4.11 -17.25 0.42
C MET A 1 3.95 -15.87 -0.17
N ASP A 2 2.84 -15.64 -0.83
CA ASP A 2 2.52 -14.34 -1.43
C ASP A 2 1.78 -13.52 -0.37
N TYR A 3 2.31 -12.34 -0.10
CA TYR A 3 1.79 -11.43 0.91
C TYR A 3 1.31 -10.15 0.23
N LEU A 4 0.32 -9.55 0.86
CA LEU A 4 -0.25 -8.27 0.48
C LEU A 4 -0.33 -7.40 1.73
N GLU A 5 0.33 -6.26 1.70
CA GLU A 5 0.05 -5.20 2.67
C GLU A 5 -0.91 -4.20 2.06
N ILE A 6 -1.93 -3.82 2.83
CA ILE A 6 -2.89 -2.79 2.47
C ILE A 6 -2.66 -1.63 3.45
N ILE A 7 -2.29 -0.47 2.91
CA ILE A 7 -2.08 0.76 3.67
C ILE A 7 -3.11 1.77 3.17
N GLU A 8 -4.08 2.06 4.01
CA GLU A 8 -5.19 2.96 3.71
C GLU A 8 -4.88 4.34 4.29
N LEU A 9 -5.03 5.37 3.47
CA LEU A 9 -4.95 6.76 3.86
C LEU A 9 -6.34 7.37 3.77
N ARG A 10 -6.84 7.91 4.88
CA ARG A 10 -7.94 8.87 4.90
C ARG A 10 -7.36 10.27 5.02
N SER A 11 -7.30 10.96 3.88
CA SER A 11 -6.72 12.30 3.77
C SER A 11 -7.58 13.34 4.48
N SER A 12 -6.93 14.27 5.19
CA SER A 12 -7.55 15.51 5.66
C SER A 12 -7.41 16.66 4.66
N ASN A 13 -6.60 16.48 3.61
CA ASN A 13 -6.36 17.48 2.58
C ASN A 13 -7.51 17.51 1.56
N LYS A 14 -8.02 18.71 1.28
CA LYS A 14 -9.07 18.95 0.29
C LYS A 14 -8.53 19.11 -1.14
N ASP A 15 -7.22 19.33 -1.28
CA ASP A 15 -6.59 19.46 -2.60
C ASP A 15 -6.19 18.08 -3.14
N TYR A 16 -7.19 17.44 -3.75
CA TYR A 16 -7.10 16.10 -4.31
C TYR A 16 -6.04 15.99 -5.41
N GLU A 17 -5.96 16.94 -6.33
CA GLU A 17 -5.08 16.84 -7.50
C GLU A 17 -3.61 16.89 -7.07
N ILE A 18 -3.27 17.82 -6.17
CA ILE A 18 -1.91 17.93 -5.64
C ILE A 18 -1.54 16.66 -4.88
N LEU A 19 -2.45 16.12 -4.05
CA LEU A 19 -2.18 14.89 -3.32
C LEU A 19 -1.99 13.70 -4.28
N SER A 20 -2.87 13.54 -5.26
CA SER A 20 -2.79 12.48 -6.27
C SER A 20 -1.45 12.46 -6.98
N GLN A 21 -0.95 13.63 -7.41
CA GLN A 21 0.35 13.75 -8.08
C GLN A 21 1.50 13.35 -7.15
N LYS A 22 1.48 13.83 -5.90
CA LYS A 22 2.49 13.48 -4.89
C LYS A 22 2.52 11.98 -4.61
N LEU A 23 1.36 11.37 -4.40
CA LEU A 23 1.25 9.93 -4.10
C LEU A 23 1.69 9.09 -5.31
N THR A 24 1.36 9.50 -6.52
CA THR A 24 1.78 8.78 -7.74
C THR A 24 3.30 8.83 -7.91
N SER A 25 3.90 10.02 -7.81
CA SER A 25 5.36 10.18 -7.87
C SER A 25 6.07 9.38 -6.79
N PHE A 26 5.53 9.37 -5.57
CA PHE A 26 6.07 8.60 -4.46
C PHE A 26 6.10 7.10 -4.76
N ILE A 27 5.04 6.56 -5.37
CA ILE A 27 4.97 5.15 -5.76
C ILE A 27 5.95 4.80 -6.88
N ASP A 28 6.11 5.69 -7.86
CA ASP A 28 7.07 5.48 -8.94
C ASP A 28 8.51 5.37 -8.41
N ASP A 29 8.86 6.18 -7.42
CA ASP A 29 10.19 6.14 -6.80
C ASP A 29 10.38 4.89 -5.93
N LEU A 30 9.36 4.50 -5.18
CA LEU A 30 9.39 3.26 -4.38
C LEU A 30 9.51 2.01 -5.27
N ASN A 31 8.78 1.95 -6.40
CA ASN A 31 8.87 0.82 -7.32
C ASN A 31 10.25 0.71 -7.99
N LYS A 32 10.96 1.83 -8.19
CA LYS A 32 12.36 1.82 -8.66
C LYS A 32 13.33 1.36 -7.59
N GLU A 33 13.10 1.75 -6.33
CA GLU A 33 13.97 1.40 -5.21
C GLU A 33 13.81 -0.05 -4.75
N TYR A 34 12.60 -0.60 -4.83
CA TYR A 34 12.25 -1.92 -4.29
C TYR A 34 11.78 -2.89 -5.38
N GLU A 35 12.69 -3.37 -6.22
CA GLU A 35 12.38 -4.27 -7.36
C GLU A 35 11.66 -5.57 -6.96
N ASN A 36 11.82 -6.04 -5.71
CA ASN A 36 11.17 -7.25 -5.20
C ASN A 36 9.72 -7.03 -4.73
N TYR A 37 9.24 -5.80 -4.75
CA TYR A 37 7.91 -5.41 -4.33
C TYR A 37 7.14 -4.85 -5.53
N SER A 38 5.87 -5.22 -5.66
CA SER A 38 4.97 -4.56 -6.60
C SER A 38 4.02 -3.67 -5.82
N ILE A 39 4.20 -2.37 -5.95
CA ILE A 39 3.41 -1.37 -5.21
C ILE A 39 2.42 -0.71 -6.17
N ARG A 40 1.15 -0.70 -5.78
CA ARG A 40 0.06 -0.12 -6.55
C ARG A 40 -0.75 0.85 -5.71
N LEU A 41 -1.20 1.94 -6.33
CA LEU A 41 -2.06 2.94 -5.73
C LEU A 41 -3.48 2.83 -6.25
N TYR A 42 -4.43 2.87 -5.33
CA TYR A 42 -5.86 2.86 -5.61
C TYR A 42 -6.52 4.05 -4.94
N ARG A 43 -7.54 4.57 -5.60
CA ARG A 43 -8.43 5.58 -5.03
C ARG A 43 -9.77 4.94 -4.70
N HIS A 44 -10.33 5.29 -3.56
CA HIS A 44 -11.70 4.89 -3.24
C HIS A 44 -12.69 5.61 -4.17
N LEU A 45 -13.57 4.84 -4.82
CA LEU A 45 -14.42 5.37 -5.89
C LEU A 45 -15.44 6.41 -5.37
N THR A 46 -15.95 6.22 -4.15
CA THR A 46 -17.02 7.05 -3.57
C THR A 46 -16.56 7.95 -2.42
N VAL A 47 -15.32 7.82 -1.95
CA VAL A 47 -14.78 8.59 -0.83
C VAL A 47 -13.48 9.22 -1.33
N GLU A 48 -13.58 10.43 -1.88
CA GLU A 48 -12.49 11.06 -2.65
C GLU A 48 -11.23 11.34 -1.82
N THR A 49 -11.37 11.35 -0.49
CA THR A 49 -10.26 11.50 0.46
C THR A 49 -9.53 10.21 0.77
N ASP A 50 -10.07 9.06 0.36
CA ASP A 50 -9.56 7.75 0.75
C ASP A 50 -8.73 7.13 -0.38
N TRP A 51 -7.53 6.68 -0.02
CA TRP A 51 -6.55 6.06 -0.90
C TRP A 51 -6.08 4.74 -0.28
N SER A 52 -5.70 3.79 -1.13
CA SER A 52 -5.16 2.51 -0.68
C SER A 52 -3.90 2.17 -1.47
N PHE A 53 -2.85 1.81 -0.73
CA PHE A 53 -1.59 1.32 -1.26
C PHE A 53 -1.56 -0.18 -1.07
N HIS A 54 -1.38 -0.91 -2.17
CA HIS A 54 -1.23 -2.35 -2.14
C HIS A 54 0.23 -2.68 -2.41
N VAL A 55 0.88 -3.31 -1.44
CA VAL A 55 2.27 -3.75 -1.54
C VAL A 55 2.27 -5.27 -1.63
N HIS A 56 2.59 -5.79 -2.81
CA HIS A 56 2.71 -7.22 -3.05
C HIS A 56 4.17 -7.65 -3.01
N TYR A 57 4.45 -8.77 -2.34
CA TYR A 57 5.78 -9.36 -2.31
C TYR A 57 5.73 -10.85 -1.97
N HIS A 58 6.80 -11.54 -2.35
CA HIS A 58 6.98 -12.95 -2.02
C HIS A 58 8.03 -13.10 -0.92
N SER A 59 7.68 -13.83 0.15
CA SER A 59 8.64 -14.15 1.21
C SER A 59 8.46 -15.56 1.75
N ARG A 60 9.56 -16.20 2.13
CA ARG A 60 9.55 -17.54 2.76
C ARG A 60 9.43 -17.49 4.28
N ASN A 61 9.89 -16.40 4.90
CA ASN A 61 10.10 -16.30 6.34
C ASN A 61 9.36 -15.10 6.96
N HIS A 62 8.23 -14.70 6.38
CA HIS A 62 7.57 -13.50 6.84
C HIS A 62 6.82 -13.74 8.15
N THR A 63 6.99 -12.81 9.10
CA THR A 63 6.18 -12.71 10.31
C THR A 63 4.89 -11.94 9.97
N ALA A 64 3.90 -11.94 10.87
CA ALA A 64 2.71 -11.10 10.74
C ALA A 64 2.99 -9.58 10.85
N SER A 65 4.27 -9.17 10.75
CA SER A 65 4.73 -7.80 10.88
C SER A 65 4.82 -7.15 9.50
N PRO A 66 4.50 -5.85 9.38
CA PRO A 66 4.73 -5.10 8.16
C PRO A 66 6.16 -5.18 7.62
N SER A 67 6.31 -5.12 6.29
CA SER A 67 7.62 -4.99 5.66
C SER A 67 8.24 -3.60 5.90
N PRO A 68 9.57 -3.46 5.74
CA PRO A 68 10.22 -2.15 5.81
C PRO A 68 9.65 -1.12 4.83
N VAL A 69 9.29 -1.54 3.61
CA VAL A 69 8.67 -0.64 2.62
C VAL A 69 7.27 -0.24 3.04
N GLY A 70 6.48 -1.18 3.59
CA GLY A 70 5.15 -0.87 4.12
C GLY A 70 5.20 0.11 5.29
N LEU A 71 6.15 -0.07 6.23
CA LEU A 71 6.38 0.87 7.33
C LEU A 71 6.79 2.25 6.83
N ARG A 72 7.65 2.33 5.81
CA ARG A 72 8.08 3.59 5.21
C ARG A 72 6.89 4.31 4.57
N ILE A 73 6.06 3.61 3.79
CA ILE A 73 4.84 4.16 3.21
C ILE A 73 3.93 4.67 4.32
N ALA A 74 3.58 3.81 5.30
CA ALA A 74 2.69 4.19 6.39
C ALA A 74 3.21 5.39 7.20
N SER A 75 4.52 5.49 7.41
CA SER A 75 5.13 6.64 8.09
C SER A 75 5.05 7.92 7.27
N ALA A 76 5.33 7.86 5.96
CA ALA A 76 5.24 9.01 5.08
C ALA A 76 3.79 9.52 4.98
N LEU A 77 2.80 8.63 4.95
CA LEU A 77 1.40 9.02 4.76
C LEU A 77 0.77 9.73 5.98
N LYS A 78 1.38 9.62 7.17
CA LYS A 78 0.87 10.27 8.39
C LYS A 78 0.81 11.79 8.29
N GLU A 79 1.62 12.41 7.44
CA GLU A 79 1.54 13.86 7.23
C GLU A 79 0.27 14.29 6.47
N PHE A 80 -0.36 13.36 5.74
CA PHE A 80 -1.52 13.64 4.90
C PHE A 80 -2.86 13.27 5.56
N GLY A 81 -2.85 12.48 6.64
CA GLY A 81 -4.07 12.11 7.36
C GLY A 81 -3.95 10.86 8.21
N LEU A 82 -5.08 10.18 8.40
CA LEU A 82 -5.15 8.95 9.18
C LEU A 82 -4.70 7.77 8.32
N VAL A 83 -3.82 6.94 8.89
CA VAL A 83 -3.25 5.78 8.21
C VAL A 83 -3.66 4.52 8.93
N HIS A 84 -4.19 3.56 8.19
CA HIS A 84 -4.43 2.20 8.63
C HIS A 84 -3.55 1.24 7.83
N HIS A 85 -2.96 0.24 8.49
CA HIS A 85 -2.01 -0.68 7.87
C HIS A 85 -2.30 -2.11 8.31
N SER A 86 -2.52 -2.98 7.34
CA SER A 86 -2.79 -4.40 7.55
C SER A 86 -1.94 -5.29 6.64
N VAL A 87 -1.63 -6.50 7.11
CA VAL A 87 -0.84 -7.51 6.40
C VAL A 87 -1.71 -8.73 6.15
N TRP A 88 -1.71 -9.22 4.91
CA TRP A 88 -2.55 -10.32 4.44
C TRP A 88 -1.68 -11.38 3.75
N SER A 89 -2.02 -12.65 3.93
CA SER A 89 -1.47 -13.75 3.14
C SER A 89 -2.45 -14.16 2.06
N GLU A 90 -1.97 -14.42 0.85
CA GLU A 90 -2.81 -14.96 -0.21
C GLU A 90 -3.20 -16.41 0.09
N GLU A 91 -4.51 -16.68 0.17
CA GLU A 91 -5.04 -18.04 0.25
C GLU A 91 -5.06 -18.68 -1.13
N LYS A 92 -4.25 -19.74 -1.31
CA LYS A 92 -4.23 -20.48 -2.57
C LYS A 92 -5.55 -21.22 -2.75
N ARG A 93 -6.29 -20.90 -3.81
CA ARG A 93 -7.48 -21.66 -4.20
C ARG A 93 -7.07 -23.12 -4.49
N ARG A 94 -7.53 -24.05 -3.66
CA ARG A 94 -7.44 -25.48 -3.98
C ARG A 94 -8.31 -25.73 -5.22
N LYS A 95 -7.68 -26.07 -6.36
CA LYS A 95 -8.43 -26.62 -7.50
C LYS A 95 -9.12 -27.89 -7.02
N LYS A 96 -10.45 -27.92 -6.99
CA LYS A 96 -11.19 -29.18 -6.87
C LYS A 96 -10.92 -29.97 -8.15
N SER A 97 -10.29 -31.13 -7.99
CA SER A 97 -10.08 -32.11 -9.07
C SER A 97 -11.38 -32.81 -9.43
#